data_AF-A0A3D1HDV6-F1
#
_entry.id   AF-A0A3D1HDV6-F1
#
_cell.length_a   1.000
_cell.length_b   1.000
_cell.length_c   1.000
_cell.angle_alpha   90.00
_cell.angle_beta   90.00
_cell.angle_gamma   90.00
#
_symmetry.space_group_name_H-M   'P 1'
#
loop_
_entity.id
_entity.type
_entity.pdbx_description
1 polymer ?
#
loop_
_entity_poly.entity_id
_entity_poly.type
_entity_poly.pdbx_seq_one_letter_code
_entity_poly.pdbx_strand_id
1 'polypeptide(L)'
;MVSIAQNDEDNHIILVNSNKSREEQNFHGFHELIHIPTADKPGTTLNCFDKVKPNQDSYLEWLANEGAAEMAVPYKILLPMIKSEIHEMLIGNGTWAFCEKHASDFGVSPIVLQNRIDSLKYEIQQYLNGVPLDQLEILSIHKQKKRGIVVKSLVDLENERMIQMWNSERAVV
;
A
#
# COMPACT_ATOMS: atom_id res chain seq x y z
N MET A 1 -4.18 5.87 17.21
CA MET A 1 -4.94 5.21 18.29
C MET A 1 -6.41 5.32 17.95
N VAL A 2 -7.16 4.25 18.21
CA VAL A 2 -8.62 4.26 18.14
C VAL A 2 -9.24 3.84 19.46
N SER A 3 -10.31 4.51 19.85
CA SER A 3 -11.13 4.17 21.02
C SER A 3 -12.56 3.91 20.56
N ILE A 4 -13.07 2.74 20.92
CA ILE A 4 -14.40 2.28 20.56
C ILE A 4 -15.38 2.73 21.64
N ALA A 5 -16.49 3.33 21.23
CA ALA A 5 -17.59 3.71 22.12
C ALA A 5 -18.02 2.54 23.03
N GLN A 6 -18.40 2.82 24.28
CA GLN A 6 -18.91 1.78 25.20
C GLN A 6 -20.37 1.45 24.95
N ASN A 7 -21.14 2.42 24.46
CA ASN A 7 -22.56 2.34 24.20
C ASN A 7 -22.91 3.24 23.00
N ASP A 8 -24.14 3.15 22.52
CA ASP A 8 -24.61 3.89 21.34
C ASP A 8 -24.71 5.42 21.56
N GLU A 9 -24.55 5.90 22.80
CA GLU A 9 -24.54 7.33 23.13
C GLU A 9 -23.14 7.94 23.07
N ASP A 10 -22.08 7.11 23.06
CA ASP A 10 -20.68 7.52 22.98
C ASP A 10 -20.17 7.56 21.52
N ASN A 11 -19.15 8.40 21.27
CA ASN A 11 -18.51 8.45 19.95
C ASN A 11 -17.33 7.48 19.85
N HIS A 12 -17.16 6.86 18.68
CA HIS A 12 -15.86 6.28 18.31
C HIS A 12 -14.86 7.41 18.06
N ILE A 13 -13.65 7.29 18.60
CA ILE A 13 -12.63 8.34 18.53
C ILE A 13 -11.39 7.78 17.84
N ILE A 14 -10.99 8.41 16.73
CA ILE A 14 -9.68 8.21 16.12
C ILE A 14 -8.81 9.41 16.50
N LEU A 15 -7.64 9.14 17.08
CA LEU A 15 -6.62 10.16 17.36
C LEU A 15 -5.45 9.99 16.39
N VAL A 16 -5.16 11.06 15.65
CA VAL A 16 -4.01 11.19 14.76
C VAL A 16 -3.00 12.21 15.31
N ASN A 17 -1.72 11.99 15.06
CA ASN A 17 -0.65 12.87 15.55
C ASN A 17 -0.56 14.14 14.69
N SER A 18 -0.86 15.29 15.27
CA SER A 18 -0.85 16.59 14.59
C SER A 18 0.54 17.04 14.11
N ASN A 19 1.62 16.44 14.61
CA ASN A 19 2.99 16.74 14.18
C ASN A 19 3.40 16.03 12.88
N LYS A 20 2.57 15.10 12.38
CA LYS A 20 2.78 14.42 11.10
C LYS A 20 2.29 15.28 9.93
N SER A 21 2.78 15.00 8.72
CA SER A 21 2.26 15.67 7.51
C SER A 21 0.79 15.35 7.29
N ARG A 22 0.10 16.12 6.45
CA ARG A 22 -1.31 15.87 6.13
C ARG A 22 -1.49 14.49 5.48
N GLU A 23 -0.57 14.13 4.60
CA GLU A 23 -0.53 12.85 3.88
C GLU A 23 -0.34 11.68 4.85
N GLU A 24 0.59 11.83 5.80
CA GLU A 24 0.80 10.83 6.85
C GLU A 24 -0.43 10.70 7.76
N GLN A 25 -1.01 11.83 8.19
CA GLN A 25 -2.24 11.83 9.00
C GLN A 25 -3.41 11.18 8.25
N ASN A 26 -3.53 11.42 6.95
CA ASN A 26 -4.57 10.83 6.11
C ASN A 26 -4.45 9.29 6.09
N PHE A 27 -3.25 8.77 5.81
CA PHE A 27 -3.01 7.33 5.81
C PHE A 27 -3.19 6.72 7.20
N HIS A 28 -2.66 7.36 8.24
CA HIS A 28 -2.84 6.92 9.63
C HIS A 28 -4.32 6.90 10.03
N GLY A 29 -5.11 7.90 9.63
CA GLY A 29 -6.55 7.95 9.91
C GLY A 29 -7.29 6.74 9.33
N PHE A 30 -7.00 6.37 8.07
CA PHE A 30 -7.56 5.16 7.48
C PHE A 30 -7.09 3.88 8.16
N HIS A 31 -5.81 3.80 8.54
CA HIS A 31 -5.30 2.65 9.29
C HIS A 31 -6.08 2.42 10.59
N GLU A 32 -6.29 3.48 11.38
CA GLU A 32 -7.05 3.40 12.63
C GLU A 32 -8.54 3.12 12.39
N LEU A 33 -9.11 3.59 11.28
CA LEU A 33 -10.48 3.27 10.87
C LEU A 33 -10.66 1.77 10.61
N ILE A 34 -9.69 1.11 9.97
CA ILE A 34 -9.75 -0.34 9.69
C ILE A 34 -9.67 -1.18 10.97
N HIS A 35 -9.07 -0.65 12.04
CA HIS A 35 -9.06 -1.31 13.35
C HIS A 35 -10.41 -1.27 14.07
N ILE A 36 -11.34 -0.37 13.73
CA ILE A 36 -12.67 -0.31 14.37
C ILE A 36 -13.42 -1.65 14.31
N PRO A 37 -13.60 -2.29 13.13
CA PRO A 37 -14.30 -3.57 13.04
C PRO A 37 -13.52 -4.76 13.63
N THR A 38 -12.25 -4.60 14.01
CA THR A 38 -11.45 -5.68 14.63
C THR A 38 -11.56 -5.69 16.16
N ALA A 39 -12.25 -4.71 16.76
CA ALA A 39 -12.43 -4.65 18.20
C ALA A 39 -13.43 -5.71 18.70
N ASP A 40 -12.99 -6.54 19.64
CA ASP A 40 -13.82 -7.63 20.19
C ASP A 40 -14.96 -7.14 21.09
N LYS A 41 -14.84 -5.94 21.70
CA LYS A 41 -15.79 -5.41 22.68
C LYS A 41 -15.92 -3.88 22.61
N PRO A 42 -17.11 -3.31 22.91
CA PRO A 42 -17.27 -1.88 23.17
C PRO A 42 -16.31 -1.39 24.26
N GLY A 43 -15.88 -0.13 24.18
CA GLY A 43 -14.92 0.46 25.13
C GLY A 43 -13.46 0.07 24.93
N THR A 44 -13.13 -0.74 23.91
CA THR A 44 -11.75 -1.13 23.63
C THR A 44 -10.95 0.05 23.10
N THR A 45 -9.73 0.23 23.61
CA THR A 45 -8.75 1.16 23.04
C THR A 45 -7.65 0.36 22.37
N LEU A 46 -7.48 0.57 21.07
CA LEU A 46 -6.42 -0.04 20.27
C LEU A 46 -5.31 1.00 20.11
N ASN A 47 -4.16 0.68 20.70
CA ASN A 47 -2.97 1.50 20.59
C ASN A 47 -2.07 0.93 19.49
N CYS A 48 -1.94 1.69 18.41
CA CYS A 48 -1.05 1.38 17.30
C CYS A 48 0.29 2.09 17.56
N PHE A 49 1.37 1.32 17.72
CA PHE A 49 2.71 1.88 17.90
C PHE A 49 3.50 1.77 16.59
N ASP A 50 4.36 2.75 16.29
CA ASP A 50 5.23 2.74 15.09
C ASP A 50 6.14 1.49 14.99
N LYS A 51 6.31 0.75 16.10
CA LYS A 51 6.93 -0.58 16.14
C LYS A 51 5.96 -1.54 16.79
N VAL A 52 5.64 -2.63 16.08
CA VAL A 52 4.82 -3.75 16.58
C VAL A 52 5.41 -4.22 17.91
N LYS A 53 4.69 -3.99 19.01
CA LYS A 53 5.05 -4.51 20.32
C LYS A 53 4.71 -6.00 20.40
N PRO A 54 5.34 -6.78 21.29
CA PRO A 54 5.07 -8.22 21.44
C PRO A 54 3.60 -8.59 21.69
N ASN A 55 2.79 -7.63 22.12
CA ASN A 55 1.37 -7.81 22.45
C ASN A 55 0.42 -7.25 21.38
N GLN A 56 0.92 -6.82 20.21
CA GLN A 56 0.10 -6.42 19.07
C GLN A 56 0.00 -7.57 18.07
N ASP A 57 -1.21 -7.86 17.59
CA ASP A 57 -1.44 -8.88 16.59
C ASP A 57 -0.92 -8.39 15.23
N SER A 58 0.16 -9.01 14.75
CA SER A 58 0.81 -8.65 13.50
C SER A 58 -0.08 -8.86 12.27
N TYR A 59 -1.06 -9.77 12.33
CA TYR A 59 -2.03 -9.96 11.26
C TYR A 59 -3.02 -8.80 11.20
N LEU A 60 -3.51 -8.31 12.35
CA LEU A 60 -4.42 -7.16 12.39
C LEU A 60 -3.73 -5.87 11.94
N GLU A 61 -2.48 -5.66 12.34
CA GLU A 61 -1.69 -4.50 11.87
C GLU A 61 -1.42 -4.56 10.36
N TRP A 62 -1.12 -5.75 9.83
CA TRP A 62 -1.01 -5.95 8.39
C TRP A 62 -2.34 -5.66 7.68
N LEU A 63 -3.46 -6.18 8.19
CA LEU A 63 -4.79 -5.95 7.63
C LEU A 63 -5.15 -4.46 7.64
N ALA A 64 -4.85 -3.74 8.72
CA ALA A 64 -5.07 -2.31 8.83
C ALA A 64 -4.24 -1.52 7.80
N ASN A 65 -2.99 -1.90 7.57
CA ASN A 65 -2.17 -1.29 6.52
C ASN A 65 -2.69 -1.56 5.11
N GLU A 66 -3.11 -2.78 4.79
CA GLU A 66 -3.70 -3.09 3.47
C GLU A 66 -5.03 -2.38 3.26
N GLY A 67 -5.86 -2.32 4.30
CA GLY A 67 -7.13 -1.60 4.27
C GLY A 67 -6.92 -0.09 4.11
N ALA A 68 -5.97 0.50 4.83
CA ALA A 68 -5.61 1.91 4.67
C ALA A 68 -5.12 2.21 3.25
N ALA A 69 -4.30 1.33 2.69
CA ALA A 69 -3.79 1.49 1.35
C ALA A 69 -4.89 1.37 0.28
N GLU A 70 -5.88 0.48 0.44
CA GLU A 70 -7.03 0.42 -0.47
C GLU A 70 -7.97 1.63 -0.33
N MET A 71 -8.17 2.14 0.89
CA MET A 71 -8.99 3.34 1.12
C MET A 71 -8.34 4.61 0.54
N ALA A 72 -7.02 4.75 0.72
CA ALA A 72 -6.28 5.90 0.22
C ALA A 72 -5.97 5.80 -1.28
N VAL A 73 -5.61 4.62 -1.76
CA VAL A 73 -5.18 4.35 -3.14
C VAL A 73 -5.92 3.12 -3.70
N PRO A 74 -7.20 3.28 -4.10
CA PRO A 74 -8.01 2.17 -4.56
C PRO A 74 -7.42 1.52 -5.81
N TYR A 75 -7.29 0.18 -5.80
CA TYR A 75 -6.65 -0.53 -6.92
C TYR A 75 -7.38 -0.29 -8.24
N LYS A 76 -8.71 -0.15 -8.20
CA LYS A 76 -9.56 0.11 -9.39
C LYS A 76 -9.27 1.43 -10.07
N ILE A 77 -8.64 2.38 -9.36
CA ILE A 77 -8.19 3.67 -9.91
C ILE A 77 -6.72 3.57 -10.30
N LEU A 78 -5.89 3.01 -9.43
CA LEU A 78 -4.44 2.92 -9.64
C LEU A 78 -4.06 2.06 -10.85
N LEU A 79 -4.65 0.88 -11.02
CA LEU A 79 -4.25 -0.06 -12.07
C LEU A 79 -4.47 0.49 -13.49
N PRO A 80 -5.60 1.15 -13.80
CA PRO A 80 -5.77 1.88 -15.06
C PRO A 80 -4.69 2.93 -15.32
N MET A 81 -4.32 3.72 -14.30
CA MET A 81 -3.27 4.75 -14.42
C MET A 81 -1.90 4.12 -14.73
N ILE A 82 -1.55 3.04 -14.02
CA ILE A 82 -0.34 2.26 -14.30
C ILE A 82 -0.36 1.77 -15.74
N LYS A 83 -1.47 1.19 -16.21
CA LYS A 83 -1.57 0.68 -17.58
C LYS A 83 -1.40 1.76 -18.64
N SER A 84 -1.90 2.98 -18.41
CA SER A 84 -1.72 4.10 -19.35
C SER A 84 -0.27 4.61 -19.41
N GLU A 85 0.51 4.44 -18.34
CA GLU A 85 1.88 4.97 -18.24
C GLU A 85 2.96 3.88 -18.18
N ILE A 86 2.58 2.62 -18.41
CA ILE A 86 3.46 1.46 -18.21
C ILE A 86 4.75 1.52 -19.02
N HIS A 87 4.71 2.12 -20.21
CA HIS A 87 5.89 2.32 -21.05
C HIS A 87 6.91 3.27 -20.38
N GLU A 88 6.44 4.40 -19.83
CA GLU A 88 7.28 5.35 -19.11
C GLU A 88 7.82 4.76 -17.81
N MET A 89 7.02 3.95 -17.12
CA MET A 89 7.44 3.27 -15.90
C MET A 89 8.52 2.21 -16.14
N LEU A 90 8.44 1.45 -17.24
CA LEU A 90 9.39 0.37 -17.53
C LEU A 90 10.65 0.83 -18.28
N ILE A 91 10.48 1.74 -19.25
CA ILE A 91 11.55 2.12 -20.19
C ILE A 91 11.97 3.58 -19.98
N GLY A 92 11.03 4.45 -19.65
CA GLY A 92 11.28 5.88 -19.41
C GLY A 92 11.75 6.17 -17.98
N ASN A 93 11.11 7.18 -17.37
CA ASN A 93 11.54 7.78 -16.11
C ASN A 93 11.43 6.88 -14.88
N GLY A 94 10.79 5.72 -14.98
CA GLY A 94 10.73 4.73 -13.89
C GLY A 94 9.49 4.81 -13.01
N THR A 95 9.36 3.86 -12.08
CA THR A 95 8.22 3.76 -11.16
C THR A 95 8.26 4.88 -10.11
N TRP A 96 9.45 5.31 -9.67
CA TRP A 96 9.55 6.43 -8.73
C TRP A 96 8.98 7.73 -9.31
N ALA A 97 9.28 8.04 -10.56
CA ALA A 97 8.75 9.25 -11.23
C ALA A 97 7.22 9.23 -11.34
N PHE A 98 6.61 8.06 -11.58
CA PHE A 98 5.17 7.88 -11.52
C PHE A 98 4.63 8.18 -10.10
N CYS A 99 5.33 7.71 -9.07
CA CYS A 99 4.93 7.94 -7.67
C CYS A 99 5.00 9.42 -7.30
N GLU A 100 6.07 10.12 -7.68
CA GLU A 100 6.22 11.56 -7.44
C GLU A 100 5.13 12.38 -8.14
N LYS A 101 4.78 11.99 -9.37
CA LYS A 101 3.75 12.65 -10.16
C LYS A 101 2.35 12.48 -9.58
N HIS A 102 1.99 11.28 -9.10
CA HIS A 102 0.61 10.91 -8.79
C HIS A 102 0.27 10.78 -7.30
N ALA A 103 1.24 10.77 -6.39
CA ALA A 103 0.93 10.58 -4.97
C ALA A 103 -0.01 11.65 -4.39
N SER A 104 0.12 12.89 -4.87
CA SER A 104 -0.77 13.99 -4.45
C SER A 104 -2.22 13.82 -4.91
N ASP A 105 -2.48 13.10 -6.01
CA ASP A 105 -3.85 12.78 -6.47
C ASP A 105 -4.61 11.92 -5.46
N PHE A 106 -3.88 11.15 -4.64
CA PHE A 106 -4.41 10.29 -3.59
C PHE A 106 -4.25 10.88 -2.17
N GLY A 107 -3.62 12.06 -2.04
CA GLY A 107 -3.31 12.66 -0.74
C GLY A 107 -2.41 11.78 0.13
N VAL A 108 -1.45 11.08 -0.49
CA VAL A 108 -0.44 10.25 0.18
C VAL A 108 0.98 10.69 -0.21
N SER A 109 2.00 10.18 0.49
CA SER A 109 3.39 10.41 0.08
C SER A 109 3.81 9.49 -1.08
N PRO A 110 4.83 9.85 -1.88
CA PRO A 110 5.35 8.99 -2.94
C PRO A 110 5.76 7.59 -2.46
N ILE A 111 6.30 7.49 -1.25
CA ILE A 111 6.69 6.21 -0.64
C ILE A 111 5.46 5.33 -0.39
N VAL A 112 4.34 5.90 0.09
CA VAL A 112 3.10 5.14 0.30
C VAL A 112 2.55 4.62 -1.03
N LEU A 113 2.59 5.44 -2.08
CA LEU A 113 2.17 5.01 -3.42
C LEU A 113 3.10 3.91 -3.99
N GLN A 114 4.42 4.03 -3.81
CA GLN A 114 5.37 3.00 -4.23
C GLN A 114 5.14 1.68 -3.48
N ASN A 115 4.92 1.73 -2.16
CA ASN A 115 4.59 0.55 -1.37
C ASN A 115 3.29 -0.12 -1.84
N ARG A 116 2.27 0.67 -2.23
CA ARG A 116 1.03 0.15 -2.79
C ARG A 116 1.24 -0.54 -4.14
N ILE A 117 2.09 0.02 -5.01
CA ILE A 117 2.46 -0.62 -6.28
C ILE A 117 3.17 -1.96 -6.02
N ASP A 118 4.08 -2.01 -5.04
CA ASP A 118 4.76 -3.25 -4.69
C ASP A 118 3.80 -4.30 -4.10
N SER A 119 2.90 -3.89 -3.21
CA SER A 119 1.94 -4.82 -2.57
C SER A 119 0.93 -5.41 -3.57
N LEU A 120 0.58 -4.66 -4.63
CA LEU A 120 -0.33 -5.07 -5.71
C LEU A 120 0.37 -5.73 -6.91
N LYS A 121 1.65 -6.11 -6.82
CA LYS A 121 2.41 -6.62 -7.98
C LYS A 121 1.74 -7.78 -8.72
N TYR A 122 1.04 -8.66 -8.01
CA TYR A 122 0.33 -9.78 -8.61
C TYR A 122 -0.92 -9.32 -9.36
N GLU A 123 -1.70 -8.43 -8.78
CA GLU A 123 -2.90 -7.82 -9.35
C GLU A 123 -2.55 -6.95 -10.57
N ILE A 124 -1.46 -6.19 -10.49
CA ILE A 124 -0.92 -5.40 -11.60
C ILE A 124 -0.55 -6.33 -12.76
N GLN A 125 0.17 -7.42 -12.50
CA GLN A 125 0.54 -8.38 -13.55
C GLN A 125 -0.69 -8.98 -14.23
N GLN A 126 -1.69 -9.42 -13.48
CA GLN A 126 -2.95 -9.92 -14.03
C GLN A 126 -3.61 -8.89 -14.95
N TYR A 127 -3.74 -7.65 -14.48
CA TYR A 127 -4.40 -6.59 -15.23
C TYR A 127 -3.66 -6.18 -16.50
N LEU A 128 -2.33 -6.07 -16.42
CA LEU A 128 -1.48 -5.78 -17.59
C LEU A 128 -1.55 -6.91 -18.63
N ASN A 129 -1.77 -8.16 -18.20
CA ASN A 129 -1.98 -9.31 -19.07
C ASN A 129 -3.44 -9.46 -19.57
N GLY A 130 -4.31 -8.49 -19.28
CA GLY A 130 -5.65 -8.41 -19.87
C GLY A 130 -6.78 -8.96 -19.01
N VAL A 131 -6.53 -9.36 -17.77
CA VAL A 131 -7.61 -9.73 -16.84
C VAL A 131 -8.43 -8.47 -16.48
N PRO A 132 -9.77 -8.46 -16.66
CA PRO A 132 -10.61 -7.33 -16.26
C PRO A 132 -10.53 -6.99 -14.76
N LEU A 133 -10.73 -5.71 -14.39
CA LEU A 133 -10.61 -5.23 -12.99
C LEU A 133 -11.54 -5.95 -12.00
N ASP A 134 -12.72 -6.36 -12.46
CA ASP A 134 -13.74 -7.09 -11.69
C ASP A 134 -13.48 -8.59 -11.62
N GLN A 135 -12.48 -9.09 -12.35
CA GLN A 135 -12.10 -10.50 -12.41
C GLN A 135 -10.70 -10.77 -11.86
N LEU A 136 -10.03 -9.76 -11.30
CA LEU A 136 -8.74 -9.94 -10.64
C LEU A 136 -8.87 -10.90 -9.46
N GLU A 137 -7.99 -11.89 -9.40
CA GLU A 137 -7.85 -12.70 -8.19
C GLU A 137 -6.98 -11.93 -7.19
N ILE A 138 -7.54 -11.60 -6.04
CA ILE A 138 -6.81 -10.94 -4.95
C ILE A 138 -6.20 -12.01 -4.04
N LEU A 139 -4.86 -12.03 -3.92
CA LEU A 139 -4.15 -13.04 -3.13
C LEU A 139 -3.12 -12.40 -2.21
N SER A 140 -3.14 -12.79 -0.93
CA SER A 140 -2.04 -12.46 -0.03
C SER A 140 -0.71 -13.07 -0.49
N ILE A 141 0.40 -12.44 -0.13
CA ILE A 141 1.75 -12.92 -0.49
C ILE A 141 2.01 -14.36 -0.04
N HIS A 142 1.44 -14.77 1.11
CA HIS A 142 1.53 -16.15 1.61
C HIS A 142 0.80 -17.13 0.69
N LYS A 143 -0.38 -16.74 0.19
CA LYS A 143 -1.20 -17.57 -0.70
C LYS A 143 -0.56 -17.67 -2.09
N GLN A 144 0.05 -16.59 -2.59
CA GLN A 144 0.87 -16.59 -3.80
C GLN A 144 2.04 -17.58 -3.66
N LYS A 145 2.84 -17.46 -2.59
CA LYS A 145 3.96 -18.39 -2.29
C LYS A 145 3.51 -19.84 -2.20
N LYS A 146 2.40 -20.11 -1.50
CA LYS A 146 1.83 -21.47 -1.39
C LYS A 146 1.45 -22.07 -2.75
N ARG A 147 1.07 -21.23 -3.71
CA ARG A 147 0.75 -21.63 -5.09
C ARG A 147 1.97 -21.60 -6.03
N GLY A 148 3.17 -21.28 -5.54
CA GLY A 148 4.36 -21.12 -6.37
C GLY A 148 4.32 -19.91 -7.30
N ILE A 149 3.45 -18.93 -7.04
CA ILE A 149 3.36 -17.70 -7.82
C ILE A 149 4.46 -16.74 -7.35
N VAL A 150 5.30 -16.30 -8.29
CA VAL A 150 6.38 -15.34 -8.05
C VAL A 150 6.29 -14.25 -9.12
N VAL A 151 6.11 -13.01 -8.67
CA VAL A 151 5.97 -11.83 -9.52
C VAL A 151 6.95 -10.77 -9.07
N LYS A 152 7.71 -10.21 -10.01
CA LYS A 152 8.52 -9.00 -9.78
C LYS A 152 7.61 -7.79 -9.82
N SER A 153 7.76 -6.88 -8.87
CA SER A 153 7.05 -5.60 -8.92
C SER A 153 7.68 -4.67 -9.96
N LEU A 154 6.97 -3.59 -10.30
CA LEU A 154 7.54 -2.53 -11.13
C LEU A 154 8.74 -1.86 -10.45
N VAL A 155 8.78 -1.86 -9.11
CA VAL A 155 9.91 -1.39 -8.30
C VAL A 155 11.11 -2.33 -8.44
N ASP A 156 10.89 -3.66 -8.37
CA ASP A 156 11.94 -4.66 -8.60
C ASP A 156 12.55 -4.49 -10.00
N LEU A 157 11.72 -4.32 -11.02
CA LEU A 157 12.16 -4.14 -12.41
C LEU A 157 12.95 -2.85 -12.62
N GLU A 158 12.52 -1.74 -12.00
CA GLU A 158 13.27 -0.48 -12.02
C GLU A 158 14.64 -0.63 -11.35
N ASN A 159 14.70 -1.25 -10.17
CA ASN A 159 15.96 -1.49 -9.46
C ASN A 159 16.94 -2.32 -10.30
N GLU A 160 16.45 -3.38 -10.95
CA GLU A 160 17.28 -4.20 -11.85
C GLU A 160 17.82 -3.39 -13.03
N ARG A 161 16.98 -2.55 -13.65
CA ARG A 161 17.38 -1.65 -14.74
C ARG A 161 18.47 -0.67 -14.29
N MET A 162 18.31 -0.05 -13.13
CA MET A 162 19.30 0.89 -12.58
C MET A 162 20.65 0.22 -12.29
N ILE A 163 20.63 -1.01 -11.75
CA ILE A 163 21.85 -1.81 -11.53
C ILE A 163 22.53 -2.14 -12.85
N GLN A 164 21.78 -2.52 -13.88
CA GLN A 164 22.32 -2.81 -15.21
C GLN A 164 22.97 -1.58 -15.83
N MET A 165 22.32 -0.41 -15.77
CA MET A 165 22.88 0.85 -16.25
C MET A 165 24.20 1.18 -15.55
N TRP A 166 24.22 1.14 -14.22
CA TRP A 166 25.42 1.40 -13.43
C TRP A 166 26.59 0.45 -13.78
N ASN A 167 26.30 -0.84 -13.98
CA ASN A 167 27.32 -1.81 -14.36
C ASN A 167 27.81 -1.60 -15.79
N SER A 168 26.94 -1.19 -16.71
CA SER A 168 27.32 -0.89 -18.09
C SER A 168 28.22 0.33 -18.18
N GLU A 169 27.96 1.37 -17.39
CA GLU A 169 28.81 2.57 -17.32
C GLU A 169 30.21 2.23 -16.78
N ARG A 170 30.31 1.34 -15.79
CA ARG A 170 31.58 0.88 -15.23
C ARG A 170 32.38 -0.04 -16.15
N ALA A 171 31.74 -0.78 -17.04
CA ALA A 171 32.42 -1.66 -17.98
C ALA A 171 33.07 -0.91 -19.16
N VAL A 172 32.72 0.37 -19.33
CA VAL A 172 33.22 1.24 -20.40
C VAL A 172 34.37 2.16 -19.91
N VAL A 173 34.71 2.11 -18.61
CA VAL A 173 35.79 2.88 -17.98
C VAL A 173 37.02 2.02 -17.75
#